data_AF-A0A7S3RSJ9-F1
#
_entry.id   AF-A0A7S3RSJ9-F1
#
_cell.length_a   1.000
_cell.length_b   1.000
_cell.length_c   1.000
_cell.angle_alpha   90.00
_cell.angle_beta   90.00
_cell.angle_gamma   90.00
#
_symmetry.space_group_name_H-M   'P 1'
#
loop_
_entity.id
_entity.type
_entity.pdbx_description
1 polymer ?
#
loop_
_entity_poly.entity_id
_entity_poly.type
_entity_poly.pdbx_seq_one_letter_code
_entity_poly.pdbx_strand_id
1 'polypeptide(L)'
;DLKTRVEEFRTILAPKSGIKRHRQRLVFAGRLLQDGRSLEAYAIERNSTIHLLHSSSAEGGGEGVGGYDITQTPGQLGGLQRHVLQNPDILQQMLESPAMQSLLNDHDFMRCLLKMDPRLTKLMEGCPEMNDMLQDKEFMTQATEALRNPVHVRDVL
;
A
#
# COMPACT_ATOMS: atom_id res chain seq x y z
N ASP A 1 -24.56 27.65 4.04
CA ASP A 1 -24.19 28.50 5.19
C ASP A 1 -22.68 28.44 5.36
N LEU A 2 -22.00 29.53 5.72
CA LEU A 2 -20.53 29.54 5.93
C LEU A 2 -20.13 29.02 7.33
N LYS A 3 -21.10 28.94 8.24
CA LYS A 3 -20.94 28.38 9.58
C LYS A 3 -20.90 26.85 9.58
N THR A 4 -21.36 26.25 8.49
CA THR A 4 -21.38 24.80 8.28
C THR A 4 -19.97 24.23 8.37
N ARG A 5 -19.87 23.05 8.99
CA ARG A 5 -18.60 22.33 9.11
C ARG A 5 -18.17 21.78 7.77
N VAL A 6 -16.85 21.63 7.59
CA VAL A 6 -16.29 21.02 6.38
C VAL A 6 -16.83 19.60 6.17
N GLU A 7 -17.06 18.83 7.23
CA GLU A 7 -17.65 17.49 7.14
C GLU A 7 -19.02 17.47 6.45
N GLU A 8 -19.87 18.44 6.78
CA GLU A 8 -21.24 18.53 6.29
C GLU A 8 -21.25 19.10 4.86
N PHE A 9 -20.34 20.02 4.56
CA PHE A 9 -20.10 20.49 3.21
C PHE A 9 -19.65 19.35 2.27
N ARG A 10 -18.79 18.44 2.74
CA ARG A 10 -18.39 17.23 1.99
C ARG A 10 -19.55 16.28 1.75
N THR A 11 -20.44 16.12 2.74
CA THR A 11 -21.67 15.32 2.59
C THR A 11 -22.55 15.84 1.46
N ILE A 12 -22.68 17.16 1.33
CA ILE A 12 -23.45 17.81 0.25
C ILE A 12 -22.75 17.66 -1.12
N LEU A 13 -21.41 17.67 -1.13
CA LEU A 13 -20.62 17.52 -2.36
C LEU A 13 -20.52 16.08 -2.87
N ALA A 14 -20.67 15.07 -2.00
CA ALA A 14 -20.57 13.66 -2.39
C ALA A 14 -21.54 13.26 -3.51
N PRO A 15 -22.86 13.52 -3.42
CA PRO A 15 -23.78 13.21 -4.51
C PRO A 15 -23.56 14.08 -5.74
N LYS A 16 -23.02 15.31 -5.59
CA LYS A 16 -22.79 16.23 -6.71
C LYS A 16 -21.53 15.92 -7.51
N SER A 17 -20.49 15.42 -6.85
CA SER A 17 -19.19 15.10 -7.48
C SER A 17 -19.03 13.63 -7.84
N GLY A 18 -19.85 12.74 -7.28
CA GLY A 18 -19.68 11.29 -7.39
C GLY A 18 -18.48 10.75 -6.58
N ILE A 19 -17.79 11.60 -5.81
CA ILE A 19 -16.63 11.22 -5.00
C ILE A 19 -17.08 10.94 -3.57
N LYS A 20 -16.79 9.74 -3.03
CA LYS A 20 -17.09 9.40 -1.63
C LYS A 20 -16.40 10.36 -0.66
N ARG A 21 -17.04 10.65 0.48
CA ARG A 21 -16.61 11.66 1.47
C ARG A 21 -15.14 11.55 1.91
N HIS A 22 -14.65 10.32 2.06
CA HIS A 22 -13.26 10.04 2.48
C HIS A 22 -12.23 10.22 1.34
N ARG A 23 -12.66 10.22 0.06
CA ARG A 23 -11.80 10.46 -1.13
C ARG A 23 -11.79 11.92 -1.56
N GLN A 24 -12.61 12.76 -0.93
CA GLN A 24 -12.66 14.18 -1.21
C GLN A 24 -11.52 14.88 -0.48
N ARG A 25 -10.69 15.60 -1.21
CA ARG A 25 -9.74 16.57 -0.63
C ARG A 25 -10.14 17.97 -1.08
N LEU A 26 -10.61 18.76 -0.13
CA LEU A 26 -10.97 20.15 -0.35
C LEU A 26 -9.74 21.03 -0.05
N VAL A 27 -9.34 21.86 -1.00
CA VAL A 27 -8.18 22.75 -0.89
C VAL A 27 -8.62 24.19 -1.14
N PHE A 28 -8.28 25.08 -0.21
CA PHE A 28 -8.53 26.52 -0.30
C PHE A 28 -7.27 27.29 0.09
N ALA A 29 -6.85 28.26 -0.72
CA ALA A 29 -5.64 29.05 -0.47
C ALA A 29 -4.39 28.20 -0.12
N GLY A 30 -4.23 27.04 -0.77
CA GLY A 30 -3.15 26.10 -0.51
C GLY A 30 -3.27 25.28 0.79
N ARG A 31 -4.37 25.39 1.52
CA ARG A 31 -4.64 24.64 2.76
C ARG A 31 -5.70 23.58 2.55
N LEU A 32 -5.47 22.39 3.09
CA LEU A 32 -6.44 21.30 3.06
C LEU A 32 -7.46 21.50 4.19
N LEU A 33 -8.74 21.54 3.83
CA LEU A 33 -9.83 21.74 4.77
C LEU A 33 -10.05 20.49 5.61
N GLN A 34 -10.02 20.64 6.93
CA GLN A 34 -10.27 19.57 7.90
C GLN A 34 -11.73 19.57 8.38
N ASP A 35 -12.28 18.37 8.59
CA ASP A 35 -13.67 18.13 8.98
C ASP A 35 -14.09 18.83 10.28
N GLY A 36 -13.16 18.97 11.24
CA GLY A 36 -13.42 19.58 12.55
C GLY A 36 -13.47 21.11 12.59
N ARG A 37 -13.34 21.80 11.46
CA ARG A 37 -13.43 23.27 11.37
C ARG A 37 -14.57 23.71 10.45
N SER A 38 -15.11 24.89 10.71
CA SER A 38 -16.11 25.54 9.84
C SER A 38 -15.45 26.23 8.64
N LEU A 39 -16.21 26.45 7.57
CA LEU A 39 -15.71 27.13 6.37
C LEU A 39 -15.25 28.57 6.69
N GLU A 40 -16.00 29.30 7.54
CA GLU A 40 -15.61 30.64 8.01
C GLU A 40 -14.25 30.68 8.72
N ALA A 41 -13.86 29.60 9.41
CA ALA A 41 -12.60 29.53 10.16
C ALA A 41 -11.37 29.48 9.24
N TYR A 42 -11.58 29.22 7.95
CA TYR A 42 -10.55 29.29 6.91
C TYR A 42 -10.61 30.62 6.13
N ALA A 43 -11.36 31.61 6.61
CA ALA A 43 -11.63 32.86 5.91
C ALA A 43 -12.24 32.66 4.52
N ILE A 44 -13.10 31.63 4.38
CA ILE A 44 -13.82 31.36 3.14
C ILE A 44 -15.04 32.28 3.09
N GLU A 45 -15.14 33.07 2.02
CA GLU A 45 -16.25 33.99 1.78
C GLU A 45 -17.22 33.46 0.74
N ARG A 46 -18.39 34.10 0.63
CA ARG A 46 -19.32 33.83 -0.48
C ARG A 46 -18.61 34.23 -1.78
N ASN A 47 -18.59 33.32 -2.77
CA ASN A 47 -17.85 33.41 -4.04
C ASN A 47 -16.36 33.00 -3.99
N SER A 48 -15.88 32.48 -2.86
CA SER A 48 -14.57 31.82 -2.83
C SER A 48 -14.57 30.53 -3.66
N THR A 49 -13.49 30.27 -4.38
CA THR A 49 -13.29 29.02 -5.15
C THR A 49 -12.56 27.99 -4.30
N ILE A 50 -13.15 26.81 -4.11
CA ILE A 50 -12.52 25.68 -3.41
C ILE A 50 -12.20 24.61 -4.45
N HIS A 51 -10.95 24.14 -4.46
CA HIS A 51 -10.53 23.06 -5.34
C HIS A 51 -10.87 21.71 -4.69
N LEU A 52 -11.65 20.89 -5.39
CA LEU A 52 -11.93 19.51 -5.01
C LEU A 52 -10.97 18.58 -5.76
N LEU A 53 -10.15 17.85 -5.01
CA LEU A 53 -9.25 16.84 -5.53
C LEU A 53 -9.79 15.45 -5.20
N HIS A 54 -9.60 14.52 -6.14
CA HIS A 54 -9.88 13.11 -5.96
C HIS A 54 -8.64 12.41 -5.43
N SER A 55 -8.60 12.08 -4.14
CA SER A 55 -7.53 11.20 -3.65
C SER A 55 -7.87 9.76 -4.02
N SER A 56 -7.24 9.28 -5.09
CA SER A 56 -7.23 7.87 -5.47
C SER A 56 -6.33 7.03 -4.57
N SER A 57 -5.96 7.51 -3.38
CA SER A 57 -5.30 6.69 -2.37
C SER A 57 -6.21 5.50 -2.19
N ALA A 58 -5.77 4.38 -2.76
CA ALA A 58 -6.50 3.16 -2.80
C ALA A 58 -6.99 2.92 -1.38
N GLU A 59 -8.31 2.77 -1.23
CA GLU A 59 -8.82 2.05 -0.10
C GLU A 59 -8.26 0.62 -0.26
N GLY A 60 -7.02 0.42 0.19
CA GLY A 60 -6.59 -0.84 0.80
C GLY A 60 -7.32 -0.96 2.14
N GLY A 61 -8.65 -0.92 2.08
CA GLY A 61 -9.54 -1.37 3.11
C GLY A 61 -9.83 -2.83 2.79
N GLY A 62 -8.81 -3.66 2.98
CA GLY A 62 -9.01 -5.09 3.17
C GLY A 62 -10.03 -5.25 4.29
N GLU A 63 -11.23 -5.59 3.88
CA GLU A 63 -12.08 -6.59 4.49
C GLU A 63 -11.58 -7.04 5.86
N GLY A 64 -12.30 -6.58 6.89
CA GLY A 64 -12.23 -7.18 8.20
C GLY A 64 -12.67 -8.62 8.12
N VAL A 65 -11.69 -9.53 8.09
CA VAL A 65 -11.86 -10.91 8.53
C VAL A 65 -10.98 -11.09 9.76
N GLY A 66 -11.63 -11.43 10.87
CA GLY A 66 -10.98 -12.01 12.03
C GLY A 66 -10.45 -11.00 13.04
N GLY A 67 -11.26 -10.74 14.07
CA GLY A 67 -10.71 -10.46 15.38
C GLY A 67 -9.83 -11.65 15.79
N TYR A 68 -8.52 -11.49 15.67
CA TYR A 68 -7.57 -12.21 16.51
C TYR A 68 -6.94 -11.17 17.43
N ASP A 69 -7.26 -11.35 18.71
CA ASP A 69 -6.78 -10.60 19.85
C ASP A 69 -5.25 -10.78 19.96
N ILE A 70 -4.47 -9.73 19.63
CA ILE A 70 -2.99 -9.75 19.73
C ILE A 70 -2.53 -9.41 21.16
N THR A 71 -3.44 -9.30 22.13
CA THR A 71 -3.09 -9.19 23.56
C THR A 71 -2.72 -10.54 24.19
N GLN A 72 -2.74 -11.63 23.41
CA GLN A 72 -2.23 -12.94 23.82
C GLN A 72 -1.24 -13.54 22.81
N THR A 73 -0.08 -12.93 22.60
CA THR A 73 1.11 -13.69 22.17
C THR A 73 1.85 -14.20 23.41
N PRO A 74 1.79 -15.50 23.76
CA PRO A 74 2.63 -16.05 24.82
C PRO A 74 4.11 -15.88 24.43
N GLY A 75 4.97 -15.64 25.43
CA GLY A 75 6.38 -15.26 25.31
C GLY A 75 7.33 -16.30 24.69
N GLN A 76 6.89 -17.03 23.68
CA GLN A 76 7.64 -18.09 22.99
C GLN A 76 8.27 -17.61 21.66
N LEU A 77 7.75 -16.52 21.05
CA LEU A 77 8.30 -15.99 19.78
C LEU A 77 9.61 -15.19 19.94
N GLY A 78 9.89 -14.65 21.13
CA GLY A 78 11.11 -13.86 21.38
C GLY A 78 12.40 -14.70 21.43
N GLY A 79 12.30 -15.99 21.78
CA GLY A 79 13.45 -16.92 21.78
C GLY A 79 13.78 -17.45 20.38
N LEU A 80 12.75 -17.68 19.55
CA LEU A 80 12.91 -18.18 18.19
C LEU A 80 13.63 -17.18 17.28
N GLN A 81 13.33 -15.88 17.45
CA GLN A 81 13.89 -14.81 16.62
C GLN A 81 15.43 -14.71 16.74
N ARG A 82 15.98 -14.96 17.94
CA ARG A 82 17.42 -14.88 18.21
C ARG A 82 18.20 -16.10 17.71
N HIS A 83 17.55 -17.26 17.63
CA HIS A 83 18.13 -18.48 17.07
C HIS A 83 18.06 -18.50 15.52
N VAL A 84 17.00 -17.94 14.94
CA VAL A 84 16.84 -17.74 13.49
C VAL A 84 17.89 -16.77 12.93
N LEU A 85 18.18 -15.67 13.63
CA LEU A 85 19.22 -14.72 13.23
C LEU A 85 20.65 -15.28 13.34
N GLN A 86 20.86 -16.35 14.10
CA GLN A 86 22.16 -16.98 14.30
C GLN A 86 22.41 -18.18 13.37
N ASN A 87 21.37 -18.77 12.79
CA ASN A 87 21.49 -19.95 11.94
C ASN A 87 21.02 -19.66 10.50
N PRO A 88 21.95 -19.51 9.54
CA PRO A 88 21.60 -19.31 8.14
C PRO A 88 20.82 -20.49 7.55
N ASP A 89 21.03 -21.70 8.09
CA ASP A 89 20.30 -22.92 7.72
C ASP A 89 18.80 -22.84 8.05
N ILE A 90 18.46 -22.22 9.19
CA ILE A 90 17.05 -22.02 9.60
C ILE A 90 16.38 -20.97 8.73
N LEU A 91 17.11 -19.92 8.33
CA LEU A 91 16.59 -18.94 7.37
C LEU A 91 16.30 -19.60 6.02
N GLN A 92 17.16 -20.51 5.57
CA GLN A 92 16.89 -21.31 4.36
C GLN A 92 15.65 -22.17 4.53
N GLN A 93 15.49 -22.86 5.66
CA GLN A 93 14.31 -23.68 5.93
C GLN A 93 13.02 -22.85 6.04
N MET A 94 13.10 -21.60 6.50
CA MET A 94 11.96 -20.68 6.47
C MET A 94 11.64 -20.23 5.04
N LEU A 95 12.64 -19.83 4.26
CA LEU A 95 12.50 -19.48 2.83
C LEU A 95 11.92 -20.63 2.01
N GLU A 96 12.30 -21.85 2.37
CA GLU A 96 11.87 -23.09 1.76
C GLU A 96 10.58 -23.65 2.39
N SER A 97 10.01 -22.99 3.40
CA SER A 97 8.72 -23.42 3.95
C SER A 97 7.59 -23.20 2.93
N PRO A 98 6.62 -24.12 2.80
CA PRO A 98 5.52 -23.98 1.83
C PRO A 98 4.70 -22.69 2.04
N ALA A 99 4.66 -22.16 3.26
CA ALA A 99 4.04 -20.86 3.53
C ALA A 99 4.84 -19.69 2.91
N MET A 100 6.17 -19.71 3.04
CA MET A 100 7.02 -18.67 2.45
C MET A 100 7.16 -18.83 0.94
N GLN A 101 7.12 -20.05 0.42
CA GLN A 101 7.04 -20.31 -1.01
C GLN A 101 5.75 -19.72 -1.59
N SER A 102 4.61 -19.89 -0.92
CA SER A 102 3.34 -19.27 -1.34
C SER A 102 3.41 -17.75 -1.29
N LEU A 103 4.10 -17.17 -0.31
CA LEU A 103 4.27 -15.71 -0.21
C LEU A 103 5.27 -15.15 -1.23
N LEU A 104 6.38 -15.85 -1.51
CA LEU A 104 7.32 -15.44 -2.56
C LEU A 104 6.71 -15.59 -3.95
N ASN A 105 5.86 -16.60 -4.13
CA ASN A 105 5.06 -16.77 -5.34
C ASN A 105 3.81 -15.87 -5.35
N ASP A 106 3.55 -15.13 -4.27
CA ASP A 106 2.46 -14.16 -4.18
C ASP A 106 2.90 -12.84 -4.80
N HIS A 107 2.22 -12.50 -5.90
CA HIS A 107 2.53 -11.34 -6.71
C HIS A 107 2.24 -10.02 -5.97
N ASP A 108 1.23 -9.99 -5.10
CA ASP A 108 0.92 -8.81 -4.29
C ASP A 108 1.97 -8.59 -3.20
N PHE A 109 2.44 -9.66 -2.56
CA PHE A 109 3.53 -9.60 -1.59
C PHE A 109 4.83 -9.12 -2.23
N MET A 110 5.23 -9.68 -3.37
CA MET A 110 6.42 -9.23 -4.08
C MET A 110 6.30 -7.79 -4.57
N ARG A 111 5.13 -7.39 -5.07
CA ARG A 111 4.87 -5.99 -5.44
C ARG A 111 4.93 -5.05 -4.24
N CYS A 112 4.41 -5.48 -3.10
CA CYS A 112 4.52 -4.73 -1.85
C CYS A 112 5.99 -4.57 -1.48
N LEU A 113 6.78 -5.63 -1.54
CA LEU A 113 8.22 -5.60 -1.27
C LEU A 113 8.96 -4.65 -2.24
N LEU A 114 8.69 -4.76 -3.54
CA LEU A 114 9.25 -3.92 -4.61
C LEU A 114 8.87 -2.44 -4.44
N LYS A 115 7.65 -2.16 -4.01
CA LYS A 115 7.17 -0.79 -3.72
C LYS A 115 7.72 -0.24 -2.41
N MET A 116 8.15 -1.10 -1.50
CA MET A 116 8.69 -0.70 -0.21
C MET A 116 10.16 -0.28 -0.31
N ASP A 117 10.89 -0.75 -1.33
CA ASP A 117 12.25 -0.29 -1.61
C ASP A 117 12.23 0.96 -2.51
N PRO A 118 12.62 2.14 -1.99
CA PRO A 118 12.57 3.41 -2.72
C PRO A 118 13.58 3.50 -3.88
N ARG A 119 14.56 2.59 -3.95
CA ARG A 119 15.56 2.54 -5.04
C ARG A 119 14.99 1.76 -6.22
N LEU A 120 14.29 0.66 -5.95
CA LEU A 120 13.57 -0.12 -6.96
C LEU A 120 12.41 0.66 -7.57
N THR A 121 11.67 1.44 -6.77
CA THR A 121 10.57 2.27 -7.31
C THR A 121 11.06 3.28 -8.33
N LYS A 122 12.19 3.95 -8.09
CA LYS A 122 12.80 4.89 -9.06
C LYS A 122 13.26 4.22 -10.36
N LEU A 123 13.72 2.97 -10.28
CA LEU A 123 14.08 2.18 -11.47
C LEU A 123 12.83 1.76 -12.25
N MET A 124 11.74 1.39 -11.57
CA MET A 124 10.45 1.09 -12.19
C MET A 124 9.78 2.33 -12.82
N GLU A 125 9.97 3.51 -12.23
CA GLU A 125 9.49 4.78 -12.79
C GLU A 125 10.29 5.25 -14.01
N GLY A 126 11.57 4.86 -14.10
CA GLY A 126 12.47 5.26 -15.20
C GLY A 126 12.32 4.45 -16.48
N CYS A 127 11.77 3.23 -16.40
CA CYS A 127 11.68 2.29 -17.53
C CYS A 127 10.26 1.71 -17.63
N PRO A 128 9.36 2.29 -18.46
CA PRO A 128 7.98 1.79 -18.61
C PRO A 128 7.91 0.35 -19.12
N GLU A 129 8.90 -0.09 -19.89
CA GLU A 129 9.03 -1.47 -20.39
C GLU A 129 9.25 -2.49 -19.27
N MET A 130 10.03 -2.14 -18.23
CA MET A 130 10.23 -3.03 -17.09
C MET A 130 8.97 -3.14 -16.24
N ASN A 131 8.16 -2.08 -16.15
CA ASN A 131 6.88 -2.16 -15.48
C ASN A 131 5.88 -3.07 -16.23
N ASP A 132 5.98 -3.19 -17.56
CA ASP A 132 5.18 -4.11 -18.36
C ASP A 132 5.64 -5.57 -18.19
N MET A 133 6.96 -5.80 -18.23
CA MET A 133 7.55 -7.11 -17.95
C MET A 133 7.29 -7.58 -16.51
N LEU A 134 7.27 -6.67 -15.54
CA LEU A 134 6.92 -6.98 -14.14
C LEU A 134 5.40 -7.20 -13.93
N GLN A 135 4.57 -6.86 -14.92
CA GLN A 135 3.16 -7.26 -14.96
C GLN A 135 2.99 -8.64 -15.60
N ASP A 136 4.00 -9.12 -16.34
CA ASP A 136 4.00 -10.43 -16.93
C ASP A 136 4.22 -11.52 -15.87
N LYS A 137 3.20 -12.37 -15.71
CA LYS A 137 3.17 -13.43 -14.69
C LYS A 137 4.23 -14.50 -14.97
N GLU A 138 4.53 -14.78 -16.23
CA GLU A 138 5.51 -15.80 -16.60
C GLU A 138 6.92 -15.30 -16.31
N PHE A 139 7.21 -14.05 -16.63
CA PHE A 139 8.48 -13.41 -16.30
C PHE A 139 8.76 -13.37 -14.79
N MET A 140 7.78 -12.96 -13.98
CA MET A 140 7.94 -12.91 -12.51
C MET A 140 8.08 -14.31 -11.89
N THR A 141 7.32 -15.29 -12.39
CA THR A 141 7.47 -16.69 -11.97
C THR A 141 8.88 -17.19 -12.31
N GLN A 142 9.35 -16.93 -13.53
CA GLN A 142 10.68 -17.33 -13.99
C GLN A 142 11.81 -16.62 -13.23
N ALA A 143 11.67 -15.33 -12.90
CA ALA A 143 12.63 -14.59 -12.10
C ALA A 143 12.70 -15.12 -10.66
N THR A 144 11.56 -15.42 -10.04
CA THR A 144 11.48 -15.98 -8.68
C THR A 144 12.02 -17.40 -8.63
N GLU A 145 11.77 -18.17 -9.68
CA GLU A 145 12.30 -19.53 -9.83
C GLU A 145 13.81 -19.53 -10.05
N ALA A 146 14.34 -18.59 -10.84
CA ALA A 146 15.79 -18.41 -11.04
C ALA A 146 16.51 -17.98 -9.75
N LEU A 147 15.87 -17.14 -8.93
CA LEU A 147 16.39 -16.75 -7.60
C LEU A 147 16.39 -17.92 -6.62
N ARG A 148 15.38 -18.80 -6.72
CA ARG A 148 15.23 -19.97 -5.85
C ARG A 148 16.10 -21.15 -6.28
N ASN A 149 16.41 -21.28 -7.58
CA ASN A 149 17.16 -22.40 -8.12
C ASN A 149 18.27 -21.96 -9.09
N PRO A 150 19.48 -21.65 -8.56
CA PRO A 150 20.61 -21.17 -9.37
C PRO A 150 21.22 -22.24 -10.30
N VAL A 151 20.66 -23.45 -10.38
CA VAL A 151 21.11 -24.51 -11.29
C VAL A 151 20.40 -24.44 -12.65
N HIS A 152 19.20 -23.84 -12.73
CA HIS A 152 18.41 -23.78 -13.97
C HIS A 152 18.80 -22.62 -14.91
N VAL A 153 19.61 -21.67 -14.44
CA VAL A 153 20.10 -20.54 -15.25
C VAL A 153 21.04 -20.93 -16.40
N ARG A 154 21.47 -22.20 -16.47
CA ARG A 154 22.43 -22.69 -17.47
C ARG A 154 21.78 -23.28 -18.73
N ASP A 155 20.47 -23.51 -18.74
CA ASP A 155 19.75 -24.15 -19.86
C ASP A 155 19.01 -23.14 -20.76
N VAL A 156 18.97 -21.86 -20.37
CA VAL A 156 18.26 -20.77 -21.09
C VAL A 156 19.23 -19.88 -21.89
N LEU A 157 20.48 -20.32 -22.10
CA LEU A 157 21.50 -19.62 -22.92
C LEU A 157 21.78 -20.37 -24.22
#